data_AF-A0A1Z2XSP8-F1
#
_entry.id   AF-A0A1Z2XSP8-F1
#
_cell.length_a   1.000
_cell.length_b   1.000
_cell.length_c   1.000
_cell.angle_alpha   90.00
_cell.angle_beta   90.00
_cell.angle_gamma   90.00
#
_symmetry.space_group_name_H-M   'P 1'
#
loop_
_entity.id
_entity.type
_entity.pdbx_description
1 polymer ?
#
loop_
_entity_poly.entity_id
_entity_poly.type
_entity_poly.pdbx_seq_one_letter_code
_entity_poly.pdbx_strand_id
1 'polypeptide(L)'
;MERQDLRVNDDIQVSEDGRSLIACLETWLDAGKKFQEDLSDDETWLNLYATYDPFTDTLEMGYVVETAIHYYSNDYKPTTNEERLVKDMITEKIHELFNQTPQEFCRAFSDNDIQMGGQT
;
A
#
# COMPACT_ATOMS: atom_id res chain seq x y z
N MET A 1 -10.50 -10.09 5.56
CA MET A 1 -10.55 -8.66 5.90
C MET A 1 -11.68 -8.06 5.10
N GLU A 2 -12.44 -7.17 5.70
CA GLU A 2 -13.55 -6.46 5.09
C GLU A 2 -13.21 -4.97 4.98
N ARG A 3 -13.99 -4.21 4.20
CA ARG A 3 -13.74 -2.78 3.97
C ARG A 3 -13.58 -1.95 5.25
N GLN A 4 -14.38 -2.26 6.26
CA GLN A 4 -14.36 -1.55 7.55
C GLN A 4 -13.11 -1.82 8.40
N ASP A 5 -12.38 -2.89 8.06
CA ASP A 5 -11.16 -3.28 8.79
C ASP A 5 -9.93 -2.50 8.31
N LEU A 6 -10.04 -1.75 7.21
CA LEU A 6 -8.91 -1.15 6.50
C LEU A 6 -9.21 0.30 6.11
N ARG A 7 -8.16 1.12 6.04
CA ARG A 7 -8.17 2.41 5.35
C ARG A 7 -6.86 2.56 4.58
N VAL A 8 -6.95 3.02 3.34
CA VAL A 8 -5.76 3.43 2.58
C VAL A 8 -5.30 4.79 3.10
N ASN A 9 -4.04 4.90 3.53
CA ASN A 9 -3.45 6.16 3.95
C ASN A 9 -3.45 7.17 2.79
N ASP A 10 -3.47 8.46 3.10
CA ASP A 10 -3.49 9.51 2.10
C ASP A 10 -2.11 9.68 1.42
N ASP A 11 -1.04 9.16 2.02
CA ASP A 11 0.30 9.07 1.42
C ASP A 11 0.43 7.82 0.53
N ILE A 12 0.05 7.97 -0.74
CA ILE A 12 0.25 6.96 -1.79
C ILE A 12 1.45 7.38 -2.64
N GLN A 13 2.44 6.50 -2.72
CA GLN A 13 3.67 6.72 -3.47
C GLN A 13 3.64 5.95 -4.79
N VAL A 14 4.42 6.40 -5.76
CA VAL A 14 4.70 5.65 -7.00
C VAL A 14 6.08 5.03 -6.85
N SER A 15 6.24 3.76 -7.26
CA SER A 15 7.55 3.09 -7.32
C SER A 15 8.52 3.84 -8.22
N GLU A 16 9.82 3.64 -8.01
CA GLU A 16 10.88 4.32 -8.78
C GLU A 16 10.77 4.11 -10.30
N ASP A 17 10.25 2.95 -10.74
CA ASP A 17 10.02 2.66 -12.15
C ASP A 17 8.75 3.29 -12.73
N GLY A 18 7.98 4.01 -11.91
CA GLY A 18 6.73 4.67 -12.31
C GLY A 18 5.56 3.72 -12.54
N ARG A 19 5.71 2.41 -12.26
CA ARG A 19 4.73 1.40 -12.68
C ARG A 19 3.75 0.98 -11.61
N SER A 20 4.15 1.02 -10.35
CA SER A 20 3.36 0.51 -9.23
C SER A 20 3.07 1.62 -8.23
N LEU A 21 1.97 1.45 -7.52
CA LEU A 21 1.54 2.30 -6.41
C LEU A 21 1.89 1.60 -5.12
N ILE A 22 2.50 2.30 -4.18
CA ILE A 22 2.81 1.79 -2.85
C ILE A 22 1.91 2.53 -1.86
N ALA A 23 1.05 1.78 -1.19
CA ALA A 23 0.08 2.30 -0.24
C ALA A 23 0.24 1.64 1.13
N CYS A 24 0.30 2.48 2.17
CA CYS A 24 0.16 2.02 3.55
C CYS A 24 -1.33 1.83 3.88
N LEU A 25 -1.66 0.73 4.54
CA LEU A 25 -3.01 0.37 4.95
C LEU A 25 -3.10 0.43 6.48
N GLU A 26 -3.86 1.40 6.99
CA GLU A 26 -4.26 1.44 8.39
C GLU A 26 -5.26 0.29 8.65
N THR A 27 -5.09 -0.41 9.78
CA THR A 27 -5.91 -1.60 10.10
C THR A 27 -6.68 -1.43 11.42
N TRP A 28 -7.95 -1.85 11.45
CA TRP A 28 -8.82 -1.90 12.63
C TRP A 28 -9.25 -3.33 13.01
N LEU A 29 -8.57 -4.32 12.42
CA LEU A 29 -8.73 -5.73 12.76
C LEU A 29 -7.74 -6.14 13.86
N ASP A 30 -7.97 -7.33 14.43
CA ASP A 30 -7.00 -8.01 15.29
C ASP A 30 -5.81 -8.49 14.44
N ALA A 31 -4.79 -7.62 14.30
CA ALA A 31 -3.63 -7.84 13.44
C ALA A 31 -2.77 -9.00 13.94
N GLY A 32 -2.60 -9.13 15.26
CA GLY A 32 -1.84 -10.23 15.86
C GLY A 32 -2.46 -11.59 15.51
N LYS A 33 -3.79 -11.71 15.61
CA LYS A 33 -4.48 -12.93 15.19
C LYS A 33 -4.46 -13.15 13.68
N LYS A 34 -4.59 -12.09 12.88
CA LYS A 34 -4.65 -12.18 11.42
C LYS A 34 -3.32 -12.62 10.82
N PHE A 35 -2.22 -12.05 11.30
CA PHE A 35 -0.87 -12.27 10.78
C PHE A 35 -0.05 -13.26 11.62
N GLN A 36 -0.60 -13.76 12.73
CA GLN A 36 0.07 -14.68 13.67
C GLN A 36 1.33 -14.06 14.29
N GLU A 37 1.25 -12.77 14.61
CA GLU A 37 2.32 -11.98 15.23
C GLU A 37 1.99 -11.69 16.70
N ASP A 38 3.02 -11.60 17.55
CA ASP A 38 2.86 -11.14 18.92
C ASP A 38 2.98 -9.60 18.97
N LEU A 39 1.83 -8.94 19.08
CA LEU A 39 1.70 -7.49 19.16
C LEU A 39 1.23 -7.03 20.56
N SER A 40 1.57 -7.81 21.60
CA SER A 40 1.12 -7.52 22.97
C SER A 40 1.91 -6.40 23.66
N ASP A 41 3.07 -6.04 23.13
CA ASP A 41 3.88 -4.92 23.59
C ASP A 41 3.39 -3.61 22.94
N ASP A 42 3.15 -2.58 23.76
CA ASP A 42 2.67 -1.26 23.33
C ASP A 42 3.68 -0.54 22.42
N GLU A 43 4.97 -0.93 22.45
CA GLU A 43 6.01 -0.42 21.57
C GLU A 43 6.15 -1.22 20.26
N THR A 44 5.26 -2.21 20.04
CA THR A 44 5.25 -3.03 18.82
C THR A 44 4.14 -2.59 17.87
N TRP A 45 4.53 -2.26 16.63
CA TRP A 45 3.63 -1.77 15.58
C TRP A 45 3.69 -2.69 14.36
N LEU A 46 2.54 -2.91 13.74
CA LEU A 46 2.43 -3.61 12.46
C LEU A 46 1.85 -2.67 11.40
N ASN A 47 2.62 -2.42 10.35
CA ASN A 47 2.19 -1.63 9.20
C ASN A 47 1.98 -2.56 8.00
N LEU A 48 0.78 -2.53 7.44
CA LEU A 48 0.42 -3.30 6.25
C LEU A 48 0.63 -2.44 5.00
N TYR A 49 1.28 -3.00 3.99
CA TYR A 49 1.58 -2.34 2.73
C TYR A 49 1.00 -3.12 1.55
N ALA A 50 0.61 -2.36 0.53
CA ALA A 50 0.11 -2.86 -0.73
C ALA A 50 0.89 -2.21 -1.89
N THR A 51 1.46 -3.04 -2.75
CA THR A 51 2.08 -2.63 -4.01
C THR A 51 1.18 -3.04 -5.16
N TYR A 52 0.53 -2.07 -5.81
CA TYR A 52 -0.42 -2.31 -6.89
C TYR A 52 0.15 -1.86 -8.23
N ASP A 53 0.32 -2.76 -9.20
CA ASP A 53 0.60 -2.43 -10.60
C ASP A 53 -0.74 -2.33 -11.37
N PRO A 54 -1.25 -1.12 -11.68
CA PRO A 54 -2.50 -0.95 -12.39
C PRO A 54 -2.41 -1.25 -13.90
N PHE A 55 -1.24 -1.51 -14.46
CA PHE A 55 -1.04 -1.86 -15.87
C PHE A 55 -1.15 -3.38 -16.10
N THR A 56 -0.71 -4.17 -15.14
CA THR A 56 -0.82 -5.65 -15.18
C THR A 56 -1.93 -6.19 -14.28
N ASP A 57 -2.58 -5.32 -13.51
CA ASP A 57 -3.57 -5.64 -12.49
C ASP A 57 -3.07 -6.67 -11.48
N THR A 58 -1.85 -6.47 -10.97
CA THR A 58 -1.26 -7.34 -9.93
C THR A 58 -1.10 -6.59 -8.63
N LEU A 59 -1.40 -7.26 -7.52
CA LEU A 59 -1.23 -6.71 -6.17
C LEU A 59 -0.30 -7.63 -5.37
N GLU A 60 0.76 -7.04 -4.84
CA GLU A 60 1.60 -7.66 -3.83
C GLU A 60 1.31 -6.99 -2.49
N MET A 61 1.27 -7.78 -1.42
CA MET A 61 1.06 -7.25 -0.08
C MET A 61 2.12 -7.80 0.85
N GLY A 62 2.49 -7.00 1.82
CA GLY A 62 3.42 -7.38 2.87
C GLY A 62 3.17 -6.53 4.10
N TYR A 63 3.66 -6.97 5.24
CA TYR A 63 3.60 -6.18 6.46
C TYR A 63 4.98 -6.09 7.09
N VAL A 64 5.17 -5.00 7.81
CA VAL A 64 6.37 -4.72 8.59
C VAL A 64 5.98 -4.76 10.05
N VAL A 65 6.75 -5.49 10.84
CA VAL A 65 6.67 -5.46 12.30
C VAL A 65 7.88 -4.70 12.82
N GLU A 66 7.60 -3.66 13.57
CA GLU A 66 8.59 -2.85 14.26
C GLU A 66 8.39 -3.01 15.76
N THR A 67 9.46 -3.37 16.46
CA THR A 67 9.53 -3.47 17.91
C THR A 67 10.60 -2.50 18.41
N ALA A 68 10.74 -2.35 19.72
CA ALA A 68 11.81 -1.53 20.31
C ALA A 68 13.24 -1.88 19.85
N ILE A 69 13.48 -3.13 19.40
CA ILE A 69 14.84 -3.64 19.09
C ILE A 69 14.96 -4.39 17.76
N HIS A 70 13.86 -4.74 17.11
CA HIS A 70 13.84 -5.48 15.85
C HIS A 70 12.89 -4.83 14.85
N TYR A 71 13.27 -4.94 13.57
CA TYR A 71 12.47 -4.54 12.43
C TYR A 71 12.53 -5.68 11.41
N TYR A 72 11.39 -6.19 10.96
CA TYR A 72 11.33 -7.21 9.94
C TYR A 72 10.08 -7.06 9.05
N SER A 73 10.19 -7.57 7.83
CA SER A 73 9.12 -7.56 6.82
C SER A 73 8.75 -8.98 6.43
N ASN A 74 7.45 -9.22 6.24
CA ASN A 74 6.92 -10.49 5.76
C ASN A 74 6.00 -10.27 4.56
N ASP A 75 6.04 -11.20 3.62
CA ASP A 75 5.07 -11.26 2.53
C ASP A 75 3.71 -11.71 3.06
N TYR A 76 2.65 -11.08 2.57
CA TYR A 76 1.27 -11.47 2.84
C TYR A 76 0.59 -11.85 1.53
N LYS A 77 0.10 -13.09 1.45
CA LYS A 77 -0.68 -13.54 0.30
C LYS A 77 -2.18 -13.28 0.56
N PRO A 78 -2.78 -12.25 -0.05
CA PRO A 78 -4.21 -12.00 0.13
C PRO A 78 -5.04 -13.11 -0.51
N THR A 79 -6.25 -13.28 -0.01
CA THR A 79 -7.29 -13.99 -0.77
C THR A 79 -7.73 -13.15 -1.98
N THR A 80 -8.34 -13.78 -2.99
CA THR A 80 -8.88 -13.04 -4.16
C THR A 80 -9.86 -11.92 -3.78
N ASN A 81 -10.64 -12.10 -2.71
CA ASN A 81 -11.56 -11.08 -2.23
C ASN A 81 -10.83 -9.90 -1.58
N GLU A 82 -9.79 -10.18 -0.77
CA GLU A 82 -8.96 -9.14 -0.16
C GLU A 82 -8.17 -8.37 -1.22
N GLU A 83 -7.64 -9.07 -2.22
CA GLU A 83 -6.93 -8.46 -3.34
C GLU A 83 -7.82 -7.46 -4.08
N ARG A 84 -9.02 -7.89 -4.45
CA ARG A 84 -10.01 -7.03 -5.11
C ARG A 84 -10.39 -5.84 -4.22
N LEU A 85 -10.68 -6.09 -2.95
CA LEU A 85 -11.05 -5.06 -2.00
C LEU A 85 -9.96 -3.97 -1.90
N VAL A 86 -8.70 -4.37 -1.74
CA VAL A 86 -7.58 -3.43 -1.59
C VAL A 86 -7.36 -2.63 -2.88
N LYS A 87 -7.41 -3.27 -4.05
CA LYS A 87 -7.33 -2.58 -5.36
C LYS A 87 -8.44 -1.54 -5.53
N ASP A 88 -9.69 -1.90 -5.19
CA ASP A 88 -10.84 -1.00 -5.25
C ASP A 88 -10.64 0.20 -4.29
N MET A 89 -10.17 -0.05 -3.07
CA MET A 89 -9.91 1.01 -2.09
C MET A 89 -8.77 1.96 -2.50
N ILE A 90 -7.67 1.45 -3.07
CA ILE A 90 -6.57 2.28 -3.58
C ILE A 90 -7.08 3.15 -4.74
N THR A 91 -7.86 2.55 -5.65
CA THR A 91 -8.46 3.26 -6.78
C THR A 91 -9.37 4.40 -6.32
N GLU A 92 -10.24 4.14 -5.34
CA GLU A 92 -11.10 5.16 -4.76
C GLU A 92 -10.31 6.28 -4.07
N LYS A 93 -9.25 5.94 -3.33
CA LYS A 93 -8.40 6.93 -2.64
C LYS A 93 -7.67 7.84 -3.61
N ILE A 94 -7.10 7.28 -4.69
CA ILE A 94 -6.47 8.08 -5.75
C ILE A 94 -7.48 9.00 -6.43
N HIS A 95 -8.68 8.50 -6.72
CA HIS A 95 -9.74 9.30 -7.29
C HIS A 95 -10.19 10.42 -6.32
N GLU A 96 -10.32 10.13 -5.02
CA GLU A 96 -10.68 11.12 -3.99
C GLU A 96 -9.66 12.26 -3.89
N LEU A 97 -8.36 11.93 -3.84
CA LEU A 97 -7.30 12.92 -3.59
C LEU A 97 -6.85 13.66 -4.85
N PHE A 98 -6.80 12.98 -5.99
CA PHE A 98 -6.17 13.48 -7.21
C PHE A 98 -7.13 13.58 -8.40
N ASN A 99 -8.35 13.04 -8.29
CA ASN A 99 -9.32 12.94 -9.38
C ASN A 99 -8.70 12.27 -10.63
N GLN A 100 -7.95 11.20 -10.40
CA GLN A 100 -7.24 10.42 -11.39
C GLN A 100 -7.56 8.93 -11.24
N THR A 101 -7.34 8.17 -12.30
CA THR A 101 -7.21 6.71 -12.23
C THR A 101 -5.80 6.32 -11.72
N PRO A 102 -5.63 5.10 -11.17
CA PRO A 102 -4.31 4.56 -10.81
C PRO A 102 -3.26 4.68 -11.92
N GLN A 103 -3.63 4.39 -13.17
CA GLN A 103 -2.71 4.48 -14.31
C GLN A 103 -2.31 5.93 -14.64
N GLU A 104 -3.24 6.88 -14.52
CA GLU A 104 -2.94 8.30 -14.74
C GLU A 104 -2.03 8.85 -13.64
N PHE A 105 -2.25 8.44 -12.39
CA PHE A 105 -1.40 8.82 -11.26
C PHE A 105 0.04 8.35 -11.45
N CYS A 106 0.24 7.08 -11.84
CA CYS A 106 1.55 6.54 -12.20
C CYS A 106 2.23 7.33 -13.34
N ARG A 107 1.50 7.63 -14.42
CA ARG A 107 2.06 8.38 -15.57
C ARG A 107 2.43 9.81 -15.22
N ALA A 108 1.62 10.49 -14.40
CA ALA A 108 1.91 11.84 -13.95
C ALA A 108 3.23 11.91 -13.19
N PHE A 109 3.58 10.87 -12.42
CA PHE A 109 4.88 10.78 -11.76
C PHE A 109 6.03 10.67 -12.77
N SER A 110 5.93 9.76 -13.74
CA SER A 110 6.95 9.60 -14.79
C SER A 110 7.18 10.89 -15.58
N ASP A 111 6.12 11.62 -15.92
CA ASP A 111 6.22 12.87 -16.68
C ASP A 111 6.90 13.98 -15.85
N ASN A 112 6.64 14.05 -14.54
CA ASN A 112 7.28 15.01 -13.65
C ASN A 112 8.77 14.69 -13.40
N ASP A 113 9.14 13.41 -13.30
CA ASP A 113 10.54 13.00 -13.12
C ASP A 113 11.39 13.31 -14.36
N ILE A 114 10.84 13.10 -15.56
CA ILE A 114 11.46 13.53 -16.83
C ILE A 114 11.64 15.06 -16.86
N GLN A 115 10.74 15.82 -16.23
CA GLN A 115 10.83 17.29 -16.19
C GLN A 115 11.86 17.81 -15.18
N MET A 116 12.16 17.09 -14.09
CA MET A 116 13.18 17.47 -13.10
C MET A 116 14.61 16.98 -13.44
N GLY A 117 14.74 15.90 -14.23
CA GLY A 117 16.04 15.43 -14.75
C GLY A 117 16.60 16.25 -15.92
N GLY A 118 15.84 17.23 -16.42
CA GLY A 118 16.20 18.10 -17.54
C GLY A 118 16.68 19.49 -17.12
N GLN A 119 17.80 19.58 -16.40
CA GLN A 119 18.60 20.81 -16.38
C GLN A 119 20.01 20.53 -16.90
N THR A 120 20.30 21.22 -18.01
CA THR A 120 21.55 21.33 -18.78
C THR A 120 22.79 21.60 -17.95
#